data_AF-A0AAP7N596-F1
#
_entry.id   AF-A0AAP7N596-F1
#
_cell.length_a   1.000
_cell.length_b   1.000
_cell.length_c   1.000
_cell.angle_alpha   90.00
_cell.angle_beta   90.00
_cell.angle_gamma   90.00
#
_symmetry.space_group_name_H-M   'P 1'
#
loop_
_entity.id
_entity.type
_entity.pdbx_description
1 polymer ?
#
loop_
_entity_poly.entity_id
_entity_poly.type
_entity_poly.pdbx_seq_one_letter_code
_entity_poly.pdbx_strand_id
1 'polypeptide(L)' 'MNDFERKVYRIIINVTRFGKNPSLDELKRKTGNDERAIREAVKNLMRQRMLKWDTHKKMWNFLEIKKPST' A
#
# COMPACT_ATOMS: atom_id res chain seq x y z
N MET A 1 10.11 -1.57 5.98
CA MET A 1 9.44 -0.48 5.23
C MET A 1 10.29 0.78 5.23
N ASN A 2 10.71 1.27 4.05
CA ASN A 2 11.40 2.56 3.89
C ASN A 2 10.40 3.74 3.81
N ASP A 3 10.87 4.99 3.75
CA ASP A 3 10.01 6.18 3.74
C ASP A 3 9.10 6.26 2.51
N PHE A 4 9.57 5.80 1.35
CA PHE A 4 8.77 5.76 0.13
C PHE A 4 7.65 4.72 0.22
N GLU A 5 7.96 3.50 0.66
CA GLU A 5 7.00 2.43 0.93
C GLU A 5 5.98 2.88 1.99
N ARG A 6 6.42 3.58 3.05
CA ARG A 6 5.53 4.16 4.08
C ARG A 6 4.57 5.19 3.48
N LYS A 7 5.06 6.04 2.58
CA LYS A 7 4.22 7.02 1.89
C LYS A 7 3.18 6.34 1.01
N VAL A 8 3.57 5.32 0.23
CA VAL A 8 2.66 4.50 -0.60
C VAL A 8 1.61 3.81 0.27
N TYR A 9 2.05 3.12 1.33
CA TYR A 9 1.18 2.46 2.31
C TYR A 9 0.13 3.42 2.88
N ARG A 10 0.57 4.60 3.34
CA ARG A 10 -0.30 5.62 3.92
C ARG A 10 -1.33 6.15 2.93
N ILE A 11 -0.98 6.29 1.65
CA ILE A 11 -1.95 6.70 0.63
C ILE A 11 -3.01 5.61 0.45
N ILE A 12 -2.60 4.34 0.33
CA ILE A 12 -3.52 3.22 0.14
C ILE A 12 -4.49 3.11 1.32
N ILE A 13 -4.00 3.11 2.57
CA ILE A 13 -4.88 3.01 3.75
C ILE A 13 -5.84 4.20 3.87
N ASN A 14 -5.38 5.41 3.54
CA ASN A 14 -6.20 6.62 3.63
C ASN A 14 -7.31 6.67 2.58
N VAL A 15 -7.15 6.01 1.43
CA VAL A 15 -8.19 5.92 0.41
C VAL A 15 -9.11 4.72 0.70
N THR A 16 -8.55 3.58 1.12
CA THR A 16 -9.30 2.36 1.43
C THR A 16 -10.19 2.48 2.66
N ARG A 17 -9.85 3.31 3.66
CA ARG A 17 -10.77 3.61 4.77
C ARG A 17 -12.10 4.23 4.35
N PHE A 18 -12.18 4.80 3.14
CA PHE A 18 -13.40 5.34 2.55
C PHE A 18 -14.05 4.40 1.52
N GLY A 19 -13.69 3.11 1.53
CA GLY A 19 -14.23 2.11 0.61
C GLY A 19 -13.75 2.25 -0.84
N LYS A 20 -12.63 2.95 -1.07
CA LYS A 20 -12.06 3.17 -2.41
C LYS A 20 -10.66 2.57 -2.52
N ASN A 21 -10.15 2.40 -3.73
CA ASN A 21 -8.73 2.08 -3.95
C ASN A 21 -8.06 3.25 -4.67
N PRO A 22 -6.80 3.59 -4.35
CA PRO A 22 -6.11 4.63 -5.10
C PRO A 22 -5.85 4.16 -6.53
N SER A 23 -6.03 5.05 -7.49
CA SER A 23 -5.56 4.79 -8.86
C SER A 23 -4.05 4.92 -8.95
N LEU A 24 -3.46 4.35 -9.99
CA LEU A 24 -2.03 4.51 -10.25
C LEU A 24 -1.67 5.99 -10.48
N ASP A 25 -2.50 6.76 -11.17
CA ASP A 25 -2.26 8.20 -11.41
C ASP A 25 -2.33 9.01 -10.12
N GLU A 26 -3.23 8.64 -9.19
CA GLU A 26 -3.28 9.25 -7.88
C GLU A 26 -1.99 8.98 -7.09
N LEU A 27 -1.48 7.74 -7.15
CA LEU A 27 -0.21 7.37 -6.54
C LEU A 27 0.94 8.15 -7.17
N LYS A 28 1.02 8.22 -8.51
CA LYS A 28 2.05 9.00 -9.23
C LYS A 28 2.04 10.46 -8.79
N ARG A 29 0.88 11.11 -8.81
CA ARG A 29 0.71 12.52 -8.41
C ARG A 29 1.08 12.76 -6.94
N LYS A 30 0.63 11.90 -6.02
CA LYS A 30 0.88 12.09 -4.57
C LYS A 30 2.29 11.72 -4.14
N THR A 31 2.93 10.80 -4.85
CA THR A 31 4.30 10.35 -4.52
C THR A 31 5.36 11.14 -5.27
N GLY A 32 5.06 11.69 -6.44
CA GLY A 32 6.03 12.29 -7.35
C GLY A 32 6.93 11.24 -8.03
N ASN A 33 6.52 9.97 -8.04
CA ASN A 33 7.31 8.85 -8.56
C ASN A 33 6.62 8.19 -9.75
N ASP A 34 7.40 7.45 -10.53
CA ASP A 34 6.91 6.72 -11.69
C ASP A 34 6.18 5.42 -11.30
N GLU A 35 5.58 4.80 -12.32
CA GLU A 35 4.85 3.54 -12.17
C GLU A 35 5.72 2.39 -11.65
N ARG A 36 6.97 2.31 -12.12
CA ARG A 36 7.87 1.20 -11.80
C ARG A 36 8.22 1.24 -10.32
N ALA A 37 8.62 2.40 -9.81
CA ALA A 37 8.92 2.61 -8.41
C ALA A 37 7.71 2.28 -7.52
N ILE A 38 6.52 2.75 -7.90
CA ILE A 38 5.28 2.47 -7.16
C ILE A 38 4.95 0.98 -7.14
N ARG A 39 5.07 0.28 -8.28
CA ARG A 39 4.81 -1.16 -8.36
C ARG A 39 5.79 -1.96 -7.49
N GLU A 40 7.08 -1.61 -7.50
CA GLU A 40 8.07 -2.24 -6.63
C GLU A 40 7.79 -1.98 -5.15
N ALA A 41 7.41 -0.76 -4.77
CA ALA A 41 7.00 -0.47 -3.40
C ALA A 41 5.78 -1.30 -2.97
N VAL A 42 4.75 -1.42 -3.82
CA VAL A 42 3.57 -2.26 -3.53
C VAL A 42 3.96 -3.73 -3.40
N LYS A 43 4.80 -4.27 -4.30
CA LYS A 43 5.32 -5.65 -4.19
C LYS A 43 6.06 -5.87 -2.89
N ASN A 44 6.91 -4.93 -2.48
CA ASN A 44 7.65 -5.02 -1.22
C ASN A 44 6.72 -5.02 -0.01
N LEU A 45 5.68 -4.17 -0.01
CA LEU A 45 4.66 -4.14 1.05
C LEU A 45 3.88 -5.45 1.12
N MET A 46 3.59 -6.09 -0.03
CA MET A 46 2.99 -7.42 -0.07
C MET A 46 3.94 -8.49 0.47
N ARG A 47 5.21 -8.45 0.07
CA ARG A 47 6.25 -9.39 0.55
C ARG A 47 6.45 -9.29 2.06
N GLN A 48 6.39 -8.08 2.61
CA GLN A 48 6.46 -7.79 4.04
C GLN A 48 5.17 -8.17 4.79
N ARG A 49 4.16 -8.74 4.12
CA ARG A 49 2.83 -9.02 4.68
C ARG A 49 2.23 -7.79 5.37
N MET A 50 2.36 -6.61 4.75
CA MET A 50 1.70 -5.38 5.21
C MET A 50 0.45 -5.06 4.40
N LEU A 51 0.47 -5.38 3.11
CA LEU A 51 -0.69 -5.33 2.22
C LEU A 51 -0.99 -6.70 1.64
N LYS A 52 -2.27 -6.96 1.42
CA LYS A 52 -2.74 -8.07 0.60
C LYS A 52 -3.89 -7.59 -0.27
N TRP A 53 -3.86 -7.90 -1.56
CA TRP A 53 -5.01 -7.69 -2.43
C TRP A 53 -6.04 -8.78 -2.18
N ASP A 54 -7.28 -8.40 -1.88
CA ASP A 54 -8.43 -9.29 -1.81
C ASP A 54 -9.13 -9.30 -3.17
N THR A 55 -8.98 -10.38 -3.92
CA THR A 55 -9.57 -10.52 -5.26
C THR A 55 -11.08 -10.60 -5.24
N HIS A 56 -11.68 -11.13 -4.17
CA HIS A 56 -13.14 -11.28 -4.04
C HIS A 56 -13.78 -9.95 -3.71
N LYS A 57 -13.22 -9.23 -2.73
CA LYS A 57 -13.72 -7.92 -2.31
C LYS A 57 -13.26 -6.78 -3.24
N LYS A 58 -12.26 -7.04 -4.10
CA LYS A 58 -11.58 -6.03 -4.92
C LYS A 58 -11.06 -4.86 -4.08
N MET A 59 -10.45 -5.16 -2.93
CA MET A 59 -9.92 -4.16 -2.00
C MET A 59 -8.60 -4.59 -1.39
N TRP A 60 -7.86 -3.61 -0.87
CA TRP A 60 -6.67 -3.87 -0.08
C TRP A 60 -7.02 -4.25 1.36
N ASN A 61 -6.48 -5.38 1.81
CA ASN A 61 -6.45 -5.76 3.22
C ASN A 61 -5.11 -5.34 3.83
N PHE A 62 -5.17 -4.76 5.03
CA PHE A 62 -4.01 -4.36 5.80
C PHE A 62 -3.75 -5.43 6.85
N LEU A 63 -2.54 -5.97 6.83
CA LEU A 63 -2.13 -7.01 7.75
C LEU A 63 -1.36 -6.33 8.89
N GLU A 64 -1.82 -6.49 10.13
CA GLU A 64 -1.07 -6.00 11.28
C GLU A 64 0.20 -6.85 11.47
N ILE A 65 1.34 -6.17 11.55
CA ILE A 65 2.53 -6.77 12.13
C ILE A 65 2.23 -6.88 13.62
N LYS A 66 1.95 -8.08 14.12
CA LYS A 66 2.08 -8.35 15.55
C LYS A 66 3.49 -7.91 15.93
N LYS A 67 3.64 -6.81 16.66
CA LYS A 67 4.94 -6.47 17.26
C LYS A 67 5.36 -7.71 18.05
N PRO A 68 6.60 -8.20 17.94
CA PRO A 68 7.07 -9.19 18.88
C PRO A 68 6.84 -8.61 20.27
N SER A 69 6.06 -9.33 21.08
CA SER A 69 5.92 -9.06 22.50
C SER A 69 7.34 -9.06 23.08
N THR A 70 7.74 -7.91 23.62
CA THR A 70 8.98 -7.69 24.36
C THR A 70 9.21 -8.74 25.42
#